data_AF-A0A0F3NBR8-F1
#
_entry.id   AF-A0A0F3NBR8-F1
#
_cell.length_a   1.000
_cell.length_b   1.000
_cell.length_c   1.000
_cell.angle_alpha   90.00
_cell.angle_beta   90.00
_cell.angle_gamma   90.00
#
_symmetry.space_group_name_H-M   'P 1'
#
loop_
_entity.id
_entity.type
_entity.pdbx_description
1 polymer ?
#
loop_
_entity_poly.entity_id
_entity_poly.type
_entity_poly.pdbx_seq_one_letter_code
_entity_poly.pdbx_strand_id
1 'polypeptide(L)' 'MRLQNSPVEAVECVSTGSIALDAALGVGGLPRGRIIEIFGPESSGKTTLALHVIAE' A
#
# COMPACT_ATOMS: atom_id res chain seq x y z
N MET A 1 -25.84 -4.08 8.56
CA MET A 1 -24.70 -4.98 8.25
C MET A 1 -24.21 -5.56 9.57
N ARG A 2 -24.08 -6.89 9.68
CA ARG A 2 -23.50 -7.52 10.87
C ARG A 2 -21.98 -7.52 10.70
N LEU A 3 -21.27 -6.81 11.56
CA LEU A 3 -19.82 -7.01 11.71
C LEU A 3 -19.66 -8.34 12.46
N GLN A 4 -19.27 -9.38 11.73
CA GLN A 4 -18.92 -10.66 12.34
C GLN A 4 -17.72 -10.42 13.27
N ASN A 5 -17.76 -10.96 14.48
CA ASN A 5 -16.64 -10.99 15.43
C ASN A 5 -15.57 -12.02 15.01
N SER A 6 -15.27 -12.07 13.71
CA SER A 6 -14.20 -12.88 13.15
C SER A 6 -12.88 -12.17 13.44
N PRO A 7 -11.78 -12.90 13.73
CA PRO A 7 -10.47 -12.28 13.81
C PRO A 7 -10.21 -11.50 12.51
N VAL A 8 -9.69 -10.28 12.63
CA VAL A 8 -9.30 -9.48 11.47
C VAL A 8 -8.18 -10.24 10.76
N GLU A 9 -8.48 -10.83 9.60
CA GLU A 9 -7.46 -11.47 8.78
C GLU A 9 -6.41 -10.43 8.37
N ALA A 10 -5.15 -10.87 8.38
CA ALA A 10 -4.05 -10.04 7.93
C ALA A 10 -4.27 -9.65 6.46
N VAL A 11 -4.23 -8.35 6.17
CA VAL A 11 -4.41 -7.84 4.81
C VAL A 11 -3.14 -8.17 4.02
N GLU A 12 -3.29 -8.90 2.91
CA GLU A 12 -2.17 -9.14 2.01
C GLU A 12 -1.70 -7.83 1.37
N CYS A 13 -0.40 -7.56 1.40
CA CYS A 13 0.18 -6.29 0.94
C CYS A 13 1.37 -6.52 0.01
N VAL A 14 1.68 -5.52 -0.82
CA VAL A 14 2.89 -5.42 -1.66
C VAL A 14 3.76 -4.28 -1.12
N SER A 15 5.06 -4.51 -0.94
CA SER A 15 5.98 -3.47 -0.44
C SER A 15 6.01 -2.29 -1.41
N THR A 16 6.20 -1.09 -0.87
CA THR A 16 6.45 0.12 -1.67
C THR A 16 7.90 0.25 -2.16
N GLY A 17 8.78 -0.69 -1.77
CA GLY A 17 10.23 -0.56 -1.91
C GLY A 17 10.86 0.41 -0.89
N SER A 18 10.07 0.94 0.05
CA SER A 18 10.50 1.86 1.10
C SER A 18 9.99 1.42 2.47
N ILE A 19 10.91 0.97 3.32
CA ILE A 19 10.62 0.51 4.69
C ILE A 19 9.88 1.59 5.49
N ALA A 20 10.27 2.86 5.33
CA ALA A 20 9.64 3.97 6.03
C ALA A 20 8.17 4.16 5.61
N LEU A 21 7.87 4.02 4.32
CA LEU A 21 6.51 4.17 3.81
C LEU A 21 5.64 2.96 4.16
N ASP A 22 6.19 1.74 4.07
CA ASP A 22 5.48 0.52 4.47
C ASP A 22 5.10 0.53 5.95
N ALA A 23 6.00 1.02 6.80
CA ALA A 23 5.72 1.21 8.23
C ALA A 23 4.66 2.30 8.46
N ALA A 24 4.74 3.41 7.72
CA ALA A 24 3.77 4.51 7.84
C ALA A 24 2.35 4.09 7.41
N LEU A 25 2.22 3.17 6.45
CA LEU A 25 0.93 2.61 6.03
C LEU A 25 0.31 1.69 7.09
N GLY A 26 1.09 1.22 8.08
CA GLY A 26 0.63 0.43 9.22
C GLY A 26 0.25 -1.02 8.92
N VAL A 27 0.10 -1.37 7.64
CA VAL A 27 -0.18 -2.73 7.16
C VAL A 27 1.00 -3.38 6.43
N GLY A 28 2.14 -2.67 6.35
CA GLY A 28 3.38 -3.19 5.77
C GLY A 28 3.49 -3.03 4.25
N GLY A 29 2.66 -2.20 3.62
CA GLY A 29 2.70 -1.92 2.19
C GLY A 29 1.35 -1.53 1.60
N LEU A 30 1.22 -1.62 0.29
CA LEU A 30 -0.04 -1.36 -0.42
C LEU A 30 -0.94 -2.61 -0.37
N PRO A 31 -2.21 -2.49 0.09
CA PRO A 31 -3.11 -3.63 0.22
C PRO A 31 -3.55 -4.18 -1.14
N ARG A 32 -3.47 -5.50 -1.33
CA ARG A 32 -3.96 -6.17 -2.53
C ARG A 32 -5.48 -6.09 -2.64
N GLY A 33 -5.98 -6.12 -3.88
CA GLY A 33 -7.42 -6.05 -4.17
C GLY A 33 -8.07 -4.71 -3.85
N ARG A 34 -7.27 -3.65 -3.66
CA ARG A 34 -7.73 -2.28 -3.41
C ARG A 34 -7.22 -1.34 -4.49
N ILE A 35 -7.97 -0.27 -4.72
CA ILE A 35 -7.54 0.84 -5.56
C ILE A 35 -6.76 1.82 -4.68
N ILE A 36 -5.58 2.23 -5.13
CA ILE A 36 -4.70 3.18 -4.46
C ILE A 36 -4.49 4.39 -5.37
N GLU A 37 -4.58 5.59 -4.78
CA GLU A 37 -4.26 6.84 -5.46
C GLU A 37 -2.92 7.39 -4.93
N ILE A 38 -2.02 7.75 -5.85
CA ILE A 38 -0.75 8.42 -5.55
C ILE A 38 -0.78 9.77 -6.25
N PHE A 39 -0.94 10.85 -5.50
CA PHE A 39 -0.99 12.22 -6.02
C PHE A 39 0.20 13.06 -5.55
N GLY A 40 0.46 14.16 -6.25
CA GLY A 40 1.56 15.07 -5.94
C GLY A 40 2.04 15.89 -7.13
N PRO A 41 2.88 16.91 -6.90
CA PRO A 41 3.40 17.80 -7.94
C PRO A 41 4.13 17.09 -9.07
N GLU A 42 4.36 17.77 -10.19
CA GLU A 42 5.23 17.27 -11.26
C GLU A 42 6.62 16.89 -10.70
N SER A 43 7.21 15.83 -11.23
CA SER A 43 8.53 15.33 -10.82
C SER A 43 8.67 14.88 -9.35
N SER A 44 7.56 14.70 -8.62
CA SER A 44 7.57 14.24 -7.21
C SER A 44 7.82 12.73 -7.02
N GLY A 45 8.10 11.98 -8.10
CA GLY A 45 8.41 10.54 -8.02
C GLY A 45 7.20 9.59 -7.99
N LYS A 46 5.97 10.04 -8.30
CA LYS A 46 4.76 9.19 -8.31
C LYS A 46 4.91 7.94 -9.18
N THR A 47 5.33 8.14 -10.43
CA THR A 47 5.54 7.04 -11.40
C THR A 47 6.69 6.15 -10.96
N THR A 48 7.76 6.73 -10.42
CA THR A 48 8.90 5.97 -9.88
C THR A 48 8.47 5.07 -8.73
N LEU A 49 7.67 5.58 -7.79
CA LEU A 49 7.12 4.78 -6.68
C LEU A 49 6.23 3.65 -7.19
N ALA A 50 5.35 3.92 -8.16
CA ALA A 50 4.51 2.89 -8.75
C ALA A 50 5.33 1.80 -9.46
N LEU A 51 6.43 2.17 -10.13
CA LEU A 51 7.34 1.20 -10.75
C LEU A 51 8.10 0.36 -9.72
N HIS A 52 8.48 0.92 -8.57
CA HIS A 52 9.03 0.14 -7.46
C HIS A 52 8.04 -0.90 -6.94
N VAL A 53 6.78 -0.49 -6.69
CA VAL A 53 5.71 -1.41 -6.29
C VAL A 53 5.51 -2.55 -7.31
N ILE A 54 5.67 -2.29 -8.60
CA ILE A 54 5.58 -3.32 -9.65
C ILE A 54 6.75 -4.31 -9.59
N ALA A 55 7.93 -3.86 -9.14
CA ALA A 55 9.14 -4.67 -9.11
C ALA A 55 9.23 -5.61 -7.88
N GLU A 56 8.52 -5.28 -6.79
CA GLU A 56 8.41 -6.09 -5.56
C GLU A 56 7.37 -7.22 -5.69
#